data_AF-A0A564ZGI7-F1
#
_entry.id   AF-A0A564ZGI7-F1
#
_cell.length_a   1.000
_cell.length_b   1.000
_cell.length_c   1.000
_cell.angle_alpha   90.00
_cell.angle_beta   90.00
_cell.angle_gamma   90.00
#
_symmetry.space_group_name_H-M   'P 1'
#
loop_
_entity.id
_entity.type
_entity.pdbx_description
1 polymer ?
#
loop_
_entity_poly.entity_id
_entity_poly.type
_entity_poly.pdbx_seq_one_letter_code
_entity_poly.pdbx_strand_id
1 'polypeptide(L)'
;MGTQLLGSFEIENGYRVWMVYYVIDKPTMDTRTGVMTCFTSGKRAMEESRRHRAIIFSQATDGSRILYESNVEIQMLSQQSLKRAYEIEVFGEAVYAMAAHLARRPEHRRKWEALRQLEAQTRDRLRTTLARAGDTPHDLLVRSWLGSAVGAVIGVLPWRMTLTLLDIVLRWSVRFFERVEDEVCEKEGLSAYELAAHERAQWEFVRRELAGDEQSIDPILALLEARR
;
A
#
# COMPACT_ATOMS: atom_id res chain seq x y z
N MET A 1 -23.01 -6.26 -17.79
CA MET A 1 -23.41 -6.30 -16.36
C MET A 1 -23.34 -7.73 -15.89
N GLY A 2 -22.39 -8.05 -15.01
CA GLY A 2 -22.26 -9.39 -14.42
C GLY A 2 -22.89 -9.43 -13.05
N THR A 3 -23.71 -10.45 -12.79
CA THR A 3 -24.35 -10.70 -11.49
C THR A 3 -23.94 -12.05 -10.94
N GLN A 4 -23.66 -12.11 -9.65
CA GLN A 4 -23.36 -13.34 -8.92
C GLN A 4 -24.18 -13.39 -7.63
N LEU A 5 -24.95 -14.45 -7.45
CA LEU A 5 -25.64 -14.71 -6.18
C LEU A 5 -24.60 -15.17 -5.14
N LEU A 6 -24.48 -14.46 -4.03
CA LEU A 6 -23.54 -14.80 -2.97
C LEU A 6 -24.18 -15.66 -1.87
N GLY A 7 -25.50 -15.52 -1.64
CA GLY A 7 -26.22 -16.31 -0.65
C GLY A 7 -27.54 -15.68 -0.22
N SER A 8 -28.13 -16.21 0.86
CA SER A 8 -29.34 -15.67 1.48
C SER A 8 -29.38 -15.93 2.97
N PHE A 9 -30.11 -15.09 3.69
CA PHE A 9 -30.44 -15.28 5.11
C PHE A 9 -31.87 -14.84 5.40
N GLU A 10 -32.44 -15.31 6.50
CA GLU A 10 -33.75 -14.89 6.99
C GLU A 10 -33.57 -13.85 8.10
N ILE A 11 -34.35 -12.76 8.04
CA ILE A 11 -34.41 -11.77 9.11
C ILE A 11 -35.54 -12.11 10.09
N GLU A 12 -35.52 -11.49 11.28
CA GLU A 12 -36.39 -11.83 12.42
C GLU A 12 -37.90 -11.88 12.09
N ASN A 13 -38.35 -11.13 11.08
CA ASN A 13 -39.74 -11.11 10.63
C ASN A 13 -40.09 -12.24 9.63
N GLY A 14 -39.23 -13.25 9.45
CA GLY A 14 -39.44 -14.39 8.54
C GLY A 14 -39.22 -14.07 7.06
N TYR A 15 -38.75 -12.88 6.72
CA TYR A 15 -38.43 -12.51 5.34
C TYR A 15 -37.06 -13.04 4.94
N ARG A 16 -36.99 -13.67 3.76
CA ARG A 16 -35.71 -14.10 3.17
C ARG A 16 -35.10 -12.96 2.35
N VAL A 17 -33.85 -12.64 2.66
CA VAL A 17 -33.05 -11.62 1.98
C VAL A 17 -31.94 -12.33 1.21
N TRP A 18 -31.76 -11.96 -0.05
CA TRP A 18 -30.72 -12.46 -0.94
C TRP A 18 -29.59 -11.45 -1.04
N MET A 19 -28.35 -11.94 -0.99
CA MET A 19 -27.15 -11.15 -1.17
C MET A 19 -26.61 -11.38 -2.58
N VAL A 20 -26.62 -10.32 -3.39
CA VAL A 20 -26.27 -10.36 -4.82
C VAL A 20 -25.12 -9.40 -5.07
N TYR A 21 -24.08 -9.89 -5.72
CA TYR A 21 -22.93 -9.10 -6.13
C TYR A 21 -23.07 -8.64 -7.59
N TYR A 22 -22.83 -7.35 -7.81
CA TYR A 22 -22.90 -6.72 -9.12
C TYR A 22 -21.55 -6.15 -9.55
N VAL A 23 -21.25 -6.28 -10.84
CA VAL A 23 -20.23 -5.48 -11.54
C VAL A 23 -20.93 -4.55 -12.53
N ILE A 24 -20.85 -3.25 -12.28
CA ILE A 24 -21.55 -2.18 -12.98
C ILE A 24 -20.53 -1.34 -13.74
N ASP A 25 -20.58 -1.40 -15.07
CA ASP A 25 -19.59 -0.71 -15.90
C ASP A 25 -19.77 0.82 -15.93
N LYS A 26 -20.99 1.34 -15.63
CA LYS A 26 -21.33 2.77 -15.55
C LYS A 26 -22.49 3.00 -14.56
N PRO A 27 -22.27 3.55 -13.34
CA PRO A 27 -23.39 3.97 -12.49
C PRO A 27 -24.05 5.24 -13.05
N THR A 28 -25.32 5.45 -12.73
CA THR A 28 -26.08 6.64 -13.16
C THR A 28 -26.48 7.42 -11.90
N MET A 29 -26.11 8.69 -11.76
CA MET A 29 -26.47 9.48 -10.57
C MET A 29 -27.96 9.84 -10.58
N ASP A 30 -28.69 9.58 -9.49
CA ASP A 30 -30.01 10.17 -9.28
C ASP A 30 -29.86 11.63 -8.82
N THR A 31 -30.23 12.55 -9.69
CA THR A 31 -30.08 13.99 -9.45
C THR A 31 -31.08 14.56 -8.44
N ARG A 32 -32.06 13.77 -7.97
CA ARG A 32 -33.05 14.24 -6.97
C ARG A 32 -32.54 14.18 -5.53
N THR A 33 -31.66 13.24 -5.21
CA THR A 33 -31.24 12.97 -3.82
C THR A 33 -29.79 13.34 -3.56
N GLY A 34 -28.98 13.57 -4.60
CA GLY A 34 -27.54 13.80 -4.46
C GLY A 34 -26.77 12.56 -3.98
N VAL A 35 -27.44 11.41 -3.90
CA VAL A 35 -26.87 10.12 -3.50
C VAL A 35 -26.54 9.34 -4.77
N MET A 36 -25.35 8.74 -4.80
CA MET A 36 -24.96 7.84 -5.89
C MET A 36 -25.76 6.53 -5.76
N THR A 37 -26.84 6.42 -6.51
CA THR A 37 -27.65 5.19 -6.62
C THR A 37 -27.28 4.48 -7.91
N CYS A 38 -26.96 3.19 -7.91
CA CYS A 38 -26.57 2.53 -9.16
C CYS A 38 -27.75 2.23 -10.11
N PHE A 39 -28.99 2.52 -9.69
CA PHE A 39 -30.21 2.16 -10.41
C PHE A 39 -31.27 3.26 -10.31
N THR A 40 -31.39 4.08 -11.36
CA THR A 40 -32.62 4.84 -11.65
C THR A 40 -32.90 4.87 -13.14
N SER A 41 -34.18 4.66 -13.47
CA SER A 41 -34.72 4.70 -14.83
C SER A 41 -34.55 6.09 -15.44
N GLY A 42 -33.76 6.22 -16.50
CA GLY A 42 -33.85 7.36 -17.42
C GLY A 42 -32.56 8.14 -17.66
N LYS A 43 -31.97 7.88 -18.83
CA LYS A 43 -31.11 8.74 -19.67
C LYS A 43 -30.46 9.97 -19.00
N ARG A 44 -29.16 9.89 -18.71
CA ARG A 44 -28.07 10.57 -19.46
C ARG A 44 -26.71 10.07 -18.94
N ALA A 45 -25.90 9.52 -19.85
CA ALA A 45 -24.58 8.99 -19.53
C ALA A 45 -23.55 10.11 -19.43
N MET A 46 -22.78 10.15 -18.34
CA MET A 46 -21.43 10.71 -18.34
C MET A 46 -20.43 9.57 -18.57
N GLU A 47 -19.55 9.79 -19.54
CA GLU A 47 -18.39 8.96 -19.80
C GLU A 47 -17.34 9.22 -18.74
N GLU A 48 -17.16 8.26 -17.85
CA GLU A 48 -15.84 7.89 -17.32
C GLU A 48 -15.95 6.46 -16.80
N SER A 49 -15.22 5.54 -17.43
CA SER A 49 -15.30 4.12 -17.12
C SER A 49 -14.65 3.83 -15.77
N ARG A 50 -15.48 3.69 -14.73
CA ARG A 50 -15.10 2.99 -13.49
C ARG A 50 -16.06 1.82 -13.32
N ARG A 51 -15.52 0.60 -13.30
CA ARG A 51 -16.29 -0.59 -12.91
C ARG A 51 -16.61 -0.47 -11.42
N HIS A 52 -17.85 -0.09 -11.11
CA HIS A 52 -18.37 -0.07 -9.74
C HIS A 52 -18.80 -1.47 -9.36
N ARG A 53 -18.53 -1.88 -8.12
CA ARG A 53 -18.93 -3.16 -7.58
C ARG A 53 -19.82 -2.91 -6.37
N ALA A 54 -20.95 -3.60 -6.29
CA ALA A 54 -21.92 -3.39 -5.21
C ALA A 54 -22.37 -4.74 -4.67
N ILE A 55 -22.54 -4.80 -3.35
CA ILE A 55 -23.29 -5.88 -2.71
C ILE A 55 -24.69 -5.33 -2.44
N ILE A 56 -25.66 -5.99 -3.05
CA ILE A 56 -27.08 -5.65 -2.97
C ILE A 56 -27.77 -6.69 -2.12
N PHE A 57 -28.47 -6.23 -1.09
CA PHE A 57 -29.41 -7.05 -0.35
C PHE A 57 -30.78 -6.85 -0.97
N SER A 58 -31.37 -7.93 -1.48
CA SER A 58 -32.56 -7.89 -2.32
C SER A 58 -33.61 -8.91 -1.86
N GLN A 59 -34.89 -8.61 -2.09
CA GLN A 59 -35.97 -9.58 -1.91
C GLN A 59 -36.04 -10.62 -3.04
N ALA A 60 -35.37 -10.35 -4.16
CA ALA A 60 -35.30 -11.23 -5.32
C ALA A 60 -33.87 -11.76 -5.53
N THR A 61 -33.75 -13.02 -5.95
CA THR A 61 -32.47 -13.71 -6.22
C THR A 61 -31.65 -13.08 -7.33
N ASP A 62 -32.29 -12.31 -8.21
CA ASP A 62 -31.68 -11.61 -9.33
C ASP A 62 -31.24 -10.19 -8.98
N GLY A 63 -31.47 -9.74 -7.74
CA GLY A 63 -31.12 -8.42 -7.24
C GLY A 63 -32.05 -7.27 -7.70
N SER A 64 -33.16 -7.59 -8.39
CA SER A 64 -34.08 -6.58 -8.96
C SER A 64 -34.90 -5.79 -7.93
N ARG A 65 -35.01 -6.29 -6.70
CA ARG A 65 -35.79 -5.67 -5.61
C ARG A 65 -34.89 -5.30 -4.44
N ILE A 66 -34.14 -4.22 -4.62
CA ILE A 66 -33.15 -3.71 -3.69
C ILE A 66 -33.82 -3.28 -2.37
N LEU A 67 -33.38 -3.87 -1.26
CA LEU A 67 -33.70 -3.42 0.10
C LEU A 67 -32.61 -2.48 0.62
N TYR A 68 -31.36 -2.83 0.35
CA TYR A 68 -30.19 -2.09 0.80
C TYR A 68 -29.06 -2.28 -0.21
N GLU A 69 -28.38 -1.18 -0.52
CA GLU A 69 -27.21 -1.16 -1.38
C GLU A 69 -26.00 -0.77 -0.52
N SER A 70 -25.05 -1.69 -0.40
CA SER A 70 -23.73 -1.36 0.12
C SER A 70 -22.81 -1.13 -1.07
N ASN A 71 -22.44 0.12 -1.29
CA ASN A 71 -21.35 0.45 -2.21
C ASN A 71 -20.08 -0.20 -1.65
N VAL A 72 -19.63 -1.27 -2.31
CA VAL A 72 -18.31 -1.82 -2.02
C VAL A 72 -17.37 -1.04 -2.92
N GLU A 73 -16.87 0.06 -2.40
CA GLU A 73 -15.74 0.74 -3.01
C GLU A 73 -14.55 -0.23 -2.92
N ILE A 74 -14.44 -1.15 -3.89
CA ILE A 74 -13.22 -1.92 -4.07
C ILE A 74 -12.22 -0.87 -4.51
N GLN A 75 -11.41 -0.46 -3.53
CA GLN A 75 -10.32 0.48 -3.66
C GLN A 75 -9.52 0.06 -4.89
N MET A 76 -9.78 0.73 -6.01
CA MET A 76 -9.00 0.49 -7.20
C MET A 76 -7.59 0.88 -6.80
N LEU A 77 -6.61 -0.06 -6.85
CA LEU A 77 -5.16 0.21 -6.99
C LEU A 77 -4.95 1.71 -7.09
N SER A 78 -4.79 2.41 -5.96
CA SER A 78 -4.64 3.85 -6.14
C SER A 78 -3.22 3.97 -6.69
N GLN A 79 -3.05 4.39 -7.94
CA GLN A 79 -1.72 4.76 -8.46
C GLN A 79 -1.00 5.66 -7.44
N GLN A 80 -1.78 6.40 -6.64
CA GLN A 80 -1.37 7.12 -5.45
C GLN A 80 -0.74 6.26 -4.34
N SER A 81 -1.24 5.09 -3.99
CA SER A 81 -0.65 4.17 -2.99
C SER A 81 0.72 3.68 -3.45
N LEU A 82 0.82 3.26 -4.72
CA LEU A 82 2.07 2.78 -5.32
C LEU A 82 3.08 3.91 -5.50
N LYS A 83 2.62 5.08 -5.94
CA LYS A 83 3.42 6.31 -6.02
C LYS A 83 3.91 6.74 -4.64
N ARG A 84 3.06 6.65 -3.61
CA ARG A 84 3.42 6.96 -2.23
C ARG A 84 4.45 5.99 -1.68
N ALA A 85 4.29 4.68 -1.94
CA ALA A 85 5.30 3.69 -1.60
C ALA A 85 6.64 4.06 -2.27
N TYR A 86 6.63 4.36 -3.57
CA TYR A 86 7.83 4.79 -4.28
C TYR A 86 8.48 6.06 -3.71
N GLU A 87 7.68 7.06 -3.34
CA GLU A 87 8.18 8.28 -2.67
C GLU A 87 8.79 7.99 -1.30
N ILE A 88 8.24 7.04 -0.55
CA ILE A 88 8.78 6.60 0.74
C ILE A 88 10.16 5.96 0.53
N GLU A 89 10.32 5.09 -0.46
CA GLU A 89 11.63 4.47 -0.75
C GLU A 89 12.69 5.50 -1.16
N VAL A 90 12.32 6.48 -1.99
CA VAL A 90 13.24 7.57 -2.39
C VAL A 90 13.66 8.39 -1.18
N PHE A 91 12.74 8.62 -0.24
CA PHE A 91 13.03 9.30 1.01
C PHE A 91 13.94 8.46 1.91
N GLY A 92 13.63 7.17 2.12
CA GLY A 92 14.39 6.23 2.94
C GLY A 92 15.82 6.04 2.45
N GLU A 93 15.99 5.85 1.14
CA GLU A 93 17.31 5.77 0.49
C GLU A 93 18.14 7.03 0.77
N ALA A 94 17.57 8.23 0.64
CA ALA A 94 18.28 9.48 0.89
C ALA A 94 18.65 9.65 2.38
N VAL A 95 17.74 9.26 3.29
CA VAL A 95 17.98 9.23 4.74
C VAL A 95 19.20 8.34 5.06
N TYR A 96 19.18 7.09 4.60
CA TYR A 96 20.25 6.13 4.88
C TYR A 96 21.56 6.48 4.17
N ALA A 97 21.51 7.04 2.96
CA ALA A 97 22.70 7.53 2.25
C ALA A 97 23.42 8.62 3.04
N MET A 98 22.69 9.62 3.52
CA MET A 98 23.28 10.70 4.32
C MET A 98 23.76 10.18 5.69
N ALA A 99 22.99 9.30 6.33
CA ALA A 99 23.39 8.70 7.60
C ALA A 99 24.70 7.87 7.45
N ALA A 100 24.85 7.12 6.36
CA ALA A 100 26.08 6.39 6.02
C ALA A 100 27.25 7.35 5.82
N HIS A 101 27.02 8.46 5.11
CA HIS A 101 28.05 9.47 4.84
C HIS A 101 28.59 10.10 6.14
N LEU A 102 27.73 10.41 7.10
CA LEU A 102 28.10 11.04 8.36
C LEU A 102 28.55 10.05 9.45
N ALA A 103 28.27 8.76 9.29
CA ALA A 103 28.61 7.75 10.29
C ALA A 103 30.12 7.70 10.54
N ARG A 104 30.52 7.94 11.79
CA ARG A 104 31.92 7.88 12.23
C ARG A 104 32.43 6.45 12.41
N ARG A 105 31.58 5.54 12.87
CA ARG A 105 31.94 4.13 13.07
C ARG A 105 31.82 3.36 11.75
N PRO A 106 32.86 2.64 11.31
CA PRO A 106 32.81 1.87 10.06
C PRO A 106 31.70 0.83 10.04
N GLU A 107 31.40 0.22 11.19
CA GLU A 107 30.33 -0.76 11.34
C GLU A 107 28.95 -0.15 11.07
N HIS A 108 28.62 0.98 11.71
CA HIS A 108 27.34 1.65 11.50
C HIS A 108 27.20 2.14 10.06
N ARG A 109 28.31 2.59 9.45
CA ARG A 109 28.34 2.96 8.03
C ARG A 109 27.95 1.77 7.14
N ARG A 110 28.48 0.58 7.39
CA ARG A 110 28.11 -0.64 6.65
C ARG A 110 26.63 -0.99 6.82
N LYS A 111 26.10 -0.88 8.04
CA LYS A 111 24.67 -1.13 8.32
C LYS A 111 23.77 -0.13 7.59
N TRP A 112 24.10 1.15 7.60
CA TRP A 112 23.36 2.16 6.82
C TRP A 112 23.43 1.92 5.33
N GLU A 113 24.59 1.53 4.82
CA GLU A 113 24.78 1.26 3.40
C GLU A 113 23.96 0.05 2.94
N ALA A 114 23.85 -0.99 3.76
CA ALA A 114 22.97 -2.14 3.47
C ALA A 114 21.49 -1.73 3.45
N LEU A 115 21.03 -0.92 4.41
CA LEU A 115 19.66 -0.39 4.41
C LEU A 115 19.38 0.48 3.18
N ARG A 116 20.31 1.38 2.82
CA ARG A 116 20.23 2.19 1.60
C ARG A 116 20.08 1.32 0.35
N GLN A 117 20.85 0.24 0.26
CA GLN A 117 20.77 -0.67 -0.89
C GLN A 117 19.42 -1.39 -0.95
N LEU A 118 18.86 -1.77 0.19
CA LEU A 118 17.56 -2.43 0.25
C LEU A 118 16.44 -1.51 -0.26
N GLU A 119 16.40 -0.25 0.20
CA GLU A 119 15.49 0.78 -0.29
C GLU A 119 15.64 1.00 -1.80
N ALA A 120 16.89 1.12 -2.29
CA ALA A 120 17.15 1.35 -3.71
C ALA A 120 16.62 0.20 -4.59
N GLN A 121 16.77 -1.06 -4.15
CA GLN A 121 16.22 -2.23 -4.86
C GLN A 121 14.69 -2.21 -4.90
N THR A 122 14.05 -1.91 -3.77
CA THR A 122 12.58 -1.81 -3.70
C THR A 122 12.08 -0.65 -4.57
N ARG A 123 12.70 0.52 -4.48
CA ARG A 123 12.44 1.69 -5.32
C ARG A 123 12.50 1.35 -6.80
N ASP A 124 13.55 0.68 -7.27
CA ASP A 124 13.71 0.36 -8.69
C ASP A 124 12.65 -0.63 -9.21
N ARG A 125 12.21 -1.54 -8.36
CA ARG A 125 11.07 -2.43 -8.64
C ARG A 125 9.76 -1.67 -8.73
N LEU A 126 9.49 -0.76 -7.78
CA LEU A 126 8.31 0.11 -7.80
C LEU A 126 8.32 1.03 -9.03
N ARG A 127 9.47 1.61 -9.39
CA ARG A 127 9.66 2.42 -10.60
C ARG A 127 9.27 1.66 -11.86
N THR A 128 9.75 0.43 -11.98
CA THR A 128 9.44 -0.44 -13.13
C THR A 128 7.94 -0.71 -13.23
N THR A 129 7.28 -0.88 -12.09
CA THR A 129 5.83 -1.11 -12.01
C THR A 129 5.05 0.14 -12.40
N LEU A 130 5.42 1.31 -11.85
CA LEU A 130 4.80 2.59 -12.18
C LEU A 130 4.98 2.95 -13.66
N ALA A 131 6.16 2.69 -14.23
CA ALA A 131 6.43 2.92 -15.64
C ALA A 131 5.54 2.06 -16.56
N ARG A 132 5.30 0.79 -16.20
CA ARG A 132 4.34 -0.08 -16.93
C ARG A 132 2.91 0.43 -16.85
N ALA A 133 2.55 1.07 -15.73
CA ALA A 133 1.25 1.69 -15.53
C ALA A 133 1.11 3.07 -16.21
N GLY A 134 2.15 3.55 -16.91
CA GLY A 134 2.15 4.83 -17.63
C GLY A 134 2.27 6.06 -16.74
N ASP A 135 2.67 5.89 -15.47
CA ASP A 135 2.81 7.00 -14.52
C ASP A 135 4.29 7.39 -14.35
N THR A 136 4.57 8.69 -14.31
CA THR A 136 5.91 9.22 -14.07
C THR A 136 5.92 10.03 -12.78
N PRO A 137 6.63 9.58 -11.73
CA PRO A 137 6.60 10.28 -10.46
C PRO A 137 7.21 11.69 -10.58
N HIS A 138 6.45 12.70 -10.16
CA HIS A 138 6.90 14.09 -10.00
C HIS A 138 7.24 14.36 -8.51
N ASP A 139 8.07 15.38 -8.23
CA ASP A 139 8.49 15.87 -6.89
C ASP A 139 9.52 15.04 -6.09
N LEU A 140 10.26 14.14 -6.77
CA LEU A 140 11.28 13.30 -6.13
C LEU A 140 12.47 14.08 -5.55
N LEU A 141 12.78 15.25 -6.12
CA LEU A 141 13.89 16.10 -5.67
C LEU A 141 13.64 16.65 -4.26
N VAL A 142 12.40 17.10 -3.98
CA VAL A 142 12.03 17.63 -2.66
C VAL A 142 12.08 16.52 -1.61
N ARG A 143 11.58 15.33 -1.96
CA ARG A 143 11.64 14.14 -1.09
C ARG A 143 13.06 13.71 -0.77
N SER A 144 13.93 13.64 -1.78
CA SER A 144 15.33 13.27 -1.62
C SER A 144 16.09 14.30 -0.77
N TRP A 145 15.84 15.60 -0.97
CA TRP A 145 16.43 16.65 -0.14
C TRP A 145 15.95 16.56 1.32
N LEU A 146 14.64 16.38 1.55
CA LEU A 146 14.09 16.22 2.90
C LEU A 146 14.64 14.97 3.58
N GLY A 147 14.77 13.87 2.84
CA GLY A 147 15.40 12.64 3.31
C GLY A 147 16.85 12.87 3.71
N SER A 148 17.61 13.62 2.92
CA SER A 148 18.99 14.00 3.27
C SER A 148 19.05 14.83 4.55
N ALA A 149 18.13 15.78 4.75
CA ALA A 149 18.09 16.57 5.98
C ALA A 149 17.81 15.71 7.22
N VAL A 150 16.84 14.79 7.14
CA VAL A 150 16.56 13.84 8.22
C VAL A 150 17.74 12.88 8.45
N GLY A 151 18.34 12.38 7.37
CA GLY A 151 19.56 11.58 7.38
C GLY A 151 20.72 12.25 8.10
N ALA A 152 20.86 13.58 7.94
CA ALA A 152 21.86 14.34 8.65
C ALA A 152 21.65 14.33 10.17
N VAL A 153 20.39 14.50 10.61
CA VAL A 153 20.03 14.43 12.03
C VAL A 153 20.32 13.04 12.59
N ILE A 154 19.83 11.99 11.95
CA ILE A 154 19.98 10.62 12.47
C ILE A 154 21.42 10.09 12.39
N GLY A 155 22.22 10.60 11.45
CA GLY A 155 23.64 10.25 11.30
C GLY A 155 24.53 10.83 12.40
N VAL A 156 24.10 11.90 13.06
CA VAL A 156 24.83 12.57 14.16
C VAL A 156 24.35 12.10 15.53
N LEU A 157 23.09 11.69 15.66
CA LEU A 157 22.51 11.23 16.92
C LEU A 157 23.21 9.97 17.47
N PRO A 158 23.16 9.75 18.81
CA PRO A 158 23.61 8.50 19.40
C PRO A 158 22.85 7.31 18.80
N TRP A 159 23.60 6.27 18.43
CA TRP A 159 23.09 5.09 17.72
C TRP A 159 21.79 4.52 18.30
N ARG A 160 21.73 4.29 19.62
CA ARG A 160 20.53 3.76 20.29
C ARG A 160 19.32 4.69 20.16
N MET A 161 19.51 6.01 20.19
CA MET A 161 18.42 6.97 19.98
C MET A 161 17.91 6.91 18.55
N THR A 162 18.82 6.87 17.57
CA THR A 162 18.48 6.71 16.15
C THR A 162 17.66 5.45 15.90
N LEU A 163 18.10 4.31 16.44
CA LEU A 163 17.38 3.04 16.30
C LEU A 163 16.01 3.06 17.00
N THR A 164 15.90 3.72 18.15
CA THR A 164 14.60 3.87 18.84
C THR A 164 13.62 4.68 17.99
N LEU A 165 14.09 5.75 17.34
CA LEU A 165 13.26 6.54 16.42
C LEU A 165 12.86 5.70 15.19
N LEU A 166 13.79 4.92 14.63
CA LEU A 166 13.50 4.03 13.52
C LEU A 166 12.48 2.94 13.90
N ASP A 167 12.56 2.34 15.10
CA ASP A 167 11.58 1.34 15.55
C ASP A 167 10.14 1.90 15.50
N ILE A 168 9.96 3.15 15.91
CA ILE A 168 8.66 3.83 15.90
C ILE A 168 8.17 4.02 14.45
N VAL A 169 9.05 4.50 13.56
CA VAL A 169 8.70 4.78 12.15
C VAL A 169 8.42 3.48 11.39
N LEU A 170 9.29 2.48 11.54
CA LEU A 170 9.19 1.19 10.85
C LEU A 170 7.93 0.42 11.26
N ARG A 171 7.50 0.50 12.52
CA ARG A 171 6.25 -0.12 12.95
C ARG A 171 5.03 0.44 12.20
N TRP A 172 5.04 1.73 11.89
CA TRP A 172 4.01 2.34 11.04
C TRP A 172 4.21 1.97 9.57
N SER A 173 5.45 1.94 9.09
CA SER A 173 5.79 1.61 7.69
C SER A 173 5.39 0.18 7.33
N VAL A 174 5.70 -0.81 8.17
CA VAL A 174 5.28 -2.21 8.00
C VAL A 174 3.77 -2.29 7.76
N ARG A 175 2.95 -1.62 8.59
CA ARG A 175 1.49 -1.61 8.42
C ARG A 175 1.01 -0.89 7.16
N PHE A 176 1.75 0.11 6.70
CA PHE A 176 1.45 0.76 5.43
C PHE A 176 1.75 -0.19 4.27
N PHE A 177 2.92 -0.80 4.24
CA PHE A 177 3.32 -1.72 3.17
C PHE A 177 2.56 -3.03 3.17
N GLU A 178 2.13 -3.55 4.32
CA GLU A 178 1.20 -4.68 4.40
C GLU A 178 -0.12 -4.35 3.71
N ARG A 179 -0.69 -3.17 3.97
CA ARG A 179 -1.91 -2.72 3.27
C ARG A 179 -1.68 -2.55 1.78
N VAL A 180 -0.56 -1.97 1.37
CA VAL A 180 -0.21 -1.84 -0.05
C VAL A 180 -0.05 -3.22 -0.70
N GLU A 181 0.57 -4.18 -0.02
CA GLU A 181 0.77 -5.55 -0.51
C GLU A 181 -0.54 -6.33 -0.59
N ASP A 182 -1.41 -6.23 0.42
CA ASP A 182 -2.76 -6.81 0.41
C ASP A 182 -3.60 -6.25 -0.76
N GLU A 183 -3.57 -4.93 -0.97
CA GLU A 183 -4.25 -4.25 -2.09
C GLU A 183 -3.70 -4.67 -3.47
N VAL A 184 -2.44 -5.08 -3.56
CA VAL A 184 -1.73 -5.47 -4.79
C VAL A 184 -1.91 -6.97 -5.11
N CYS A 185 -1.89 -7.84 -4.10
CA CYS A 185 -2.08 -9.29 -4.24
C CYS A 185 -3.45 -9.65 -4.86
N GLU A 186 -4.49 -8.88 -4.55
CA GLU A 186 -5.84 -9.14 -5.06
C GLU A 186 -6.04 -8.82 -6.55
N LYS A 187 -5.15 -8.02 -7.17
CA LYS A 187 -5.39 -7.46 -8.51
C LYS A 187 -4.52 -8.02 -9.63
N GLU A 188 -3.28 -8.41 -9.40
CA GLU A 188 -2.35 -8.71 -10.51
C GLU A 188 -1.42 -9.93 -10.28
N GLY A 189 -1.65 -10.77 -9.27
CA GLY A 189 -0.68 -11.85 -8.95
C GLY A 189 0.71 -11.30 -8.60
N LEU A 190 0.78 -10.01 -8.25
CA LEU A 190 1.97 -9.25 -7.87
C LEU A 190 2.41 -9.55 -6.43
N SER A 191 2.18 -10.78 -5.95
CA SER A 191 2.76 -11.27 -4.69
C SER A 191 4.30 -11.35 -4.72
N ALA A 192 4.92 -10.98 -5.83
CA ALA A 192 6.34 -11.14 -6.11
C ALA A 192 7.23 -10.01 -5.56
N TYR A 193 6.66 -8.88 -5.11
CA TYR A 193 7.50 -7.76 -4.67
C TYR A 193 7.98 -7.86 -3.22
N GLU A 194 7.35 -8.70 -2.40
CA GLU A 194 7.69 -8.89 -0.99
C GLU A 194 7.91 -7.52 -0.31
N LEU A 195 6.96 -6.61 -0.53
CA LEU A 195 7.09 -5.22 -0.09
C LEU A 195 7.04 -5.16 1.43
N ALA A 196 6.10 -5.82 2.08
CA ALA A 196 6.12 -5.83 3.54
C ALA A 196 7.32 -6.62 4.09
N ALA A 197 7.90 -7.56 3.33
CA ALA A 197 9.05 -8.35 3.80
C ALA A 197 10.29 -7.48 4.01
N HIS A 198 10.54 -6.47 3.15
CA HIS A 198 11.69 -5.59 3.33
C HIS A 198 11.53 -4.70 4.57
N GLU A 199 10.34 -4.15 4.80
CA GLU A 199 10.02 -3.38 5.99
C GLU A 199 10.13 -4.22 7.27
N ARG A 200 9.64 -5.46 7.24
CA ARG A 200 9.79 -6.40 8.36
C ARG A 200 11.26 -6.71 8.64
N ALA A 201 12.09 -6.84 7.60
CA ALA A 201 13.52 -7.07 7.78
C ALA A 201 14.23 -5.85 8.39
N GLN A 202 13.87 -4.62 8.00
CA GLN A 202 14.37 -3.41 8.64
C GLN A 202 13.96 -3.33 10.11
N TRP A 203 12.69 -3.63 10.38
CA TRP A 203 12.18 -3.61 11.74
C TRP A 203 12.87 -4.67 12.62
N GLU A 204 13.08 -5.87 12.09
CA GLU A 204 13.82 -6.93 12.77
C GLU A 204 15.29 -6.56 13.00
N PHE A 205 15.95 -5.94 12.03
CA PHE A 205 17.30 -5.39 12.19
C PHE A 205 17.35 -4.42 13.38
N VAL A 206 16.45 -3.44 13.42
CA VAL A 206 16.42 -2.43 14.48
C VAL A 206 16.20 -3.08 15.85
N ARG A 207 15.28 -4.05 15.93
CA ARG A 207 14.97 -4.77 17.17
C ARG A 207 16.18 -5.56 17.68
N ARG A 208 16.87 -6.29 16.80
CA ARG A 208 18.09 -7.05 17.12
C ARG A 208 19.23 -6.13 17.56
N GLU A 209 19.43 -5.03 16.84
CA GLU A 209 20.47 -4.05 17.15
C GLU A 209 20.24 -3.38 18.52
N LEU A 210 18.99 -3.06 18.87
CA LEU A 210 18.64 -2.53 20.19
C LEU A 210 18.88 -3.53 21.32
N ALA A 211 18.70 -4.82 21.03
CA ALA A 211 19.00 -5.94 21.93
C ALA A 211 20.50 -6.27 22.04
N GLY A 212 21.36 -5.66 21.22
CA GLY A 212 22.80 -5.88 21.23
C GLY A 212 23.24 -7.14 20.49
N ASP A 213 22.43 -7.64 19.55
CA ASP A 213 22.77 -8.77 18.70
C ASP A 213 23.78 -8.36 17.61
N GLU A 214 24.93 -9.03 17.56
CA GLU A 214 25.99 -8.77 16.57
C GLU A 214 25.57 -9.16 15.15
N GLN A 215 24.60 -10.07 15.01
CA GLN A 215 24.04 -10.57 13.74
C GLN A 215 22.78 -9.81 13.32
N SER A 216 22.56 -8.61 13.86
CA SER A 216 21.37 -7.81 13.59
C SER A 216 21.14 -7.53 12.10
N ILE A 217 22.19 -7.45 11.30
CA ILE A 217 22.13 -7.06 9.88
C ILE A 217 21.71 -8.20 8.96
N ASP A 218 21.75 -9.44 9.43
CA ASP A 218 21.50 -10.65 8.64
C ASP A 218 20.15 -10.64 7.89
N PRO A 219 19.02 -10.17 8.48
CA PRO A 219 17.74 -10.08 7.75
C PRO A 219 17.82 -9.19 6.50
N ILE A 220 18.62 -8.11 6.56
CA ILE A 220 18.81 -7.19 5.43
C ILE A 220 19.68 -7.85 4.36
N LEU A 221 20.79 -8.48 4.77
CA LEU A 221 21.69 -9.15 3.85
C LEU A 221 21.01 -10.32 3.13
N ALA A 222 20.23 -11.12 3.83
CA ALA A 222 19.46 -12.22 3.26
C ALA A 222 18.51 -11.75 2.15
N LEU A 223 17.81 -10.62 2.36
CA LEU A 223 16.96 -10.04 1.32
C LEU A 223 17.76 -9.45 0.15
N LEU A 224 18.88 -8.78 0.41
CA LEU A 224 19.73 -8.24 -0.65
C LEU A 224 20.28 -9.37 -1.54
N GLU A 225 20.62 -10.51 -0.97
CA GLU A 225 21.09 -11.70 -1.70
C GLU A 225 19.98 -12.37 -2.49
N ALA A 226 18.79 -12.57 -1.90
CA ALA A 226 17.64 -13.16 -2.57
C ALA A 226 17.13 -12.32 -3.76
N ARG A 227 17.49 -11.03 -3.81
CA ARG A 227 17.02 -10.04 -4.79
C ARG A 227 18.05 -9.64 -5.85
N ARG A 228 19.27 -10.18 -5.79
CA ARG A 228 20.29 -10.05 -6.86
C ARG A 228 19.94 -10.91 -8.06
#